data_AF-A0AAD4XBK5-F1
#
_entry.id   AF-A0AAD4XBK5-F1
#
_cell.length_a   1.000
_cell.length_b   1.000
_cell.length_c   1.000
_cell.angle_alpha   90.00
_cell.angle_beta   90.00
_cell.angle_gamma   90.00
#
_symmetry.space_group_name_H-M   'P 1'
#
loop_
_entity.id
_entity.type
_entity.pdbx_description
1 polymer ?
#
loop_
_entity_poly.entity_id
_entity_poly.type
_entity_poly.pdbx_seq_one_letter_code
_entity_poly.pdbx_strand_id
1 'polypeptide(L)' 'MVDVKYVINDDFPGSLEVYVHQIGRIGRAGAKGTVYTFFTAAIAIFAKELISILEEARQKVILKLASMGRGEPPPPSS' A
#
# COMPACT_ATOMS: atom_id res chain seq x y z
N MET A 1 -9.09 15.47 -19.43
CA MET A 1 -8.48 14.40 -18.61
C MET A 1 -8.71 14.78 -17.16
N VAL A 2 -9.33 13.92 -16.36
CA VAL A 2 -9.56 14.19 -14.94
C VAL A 2 -8.25 13.97 -14.20
N ASP A 3 -7.74 15.01 -13.55
CA ASP A 3 -6.54 14.94 -12.71
C ASP A 3 -6.94 14.31 -11.37
N VAL A 4 -6.71 12.99 -11.23
CA VAL A 4 -7.05 12.27 -10.00
C VAL A 4 -5.88 12.42 -9.03
N LYS A 5 -6.05 13.32 -8.07
CA LYS A 5 -5.02 13.65 -7.07
C LYS A 5 -4.95 12.62 -5.93
N TYR A 6 -6.07 11.99 -5.59
CA TYR A 6 -6.17 11.03 -4.49
C TYR A 6 -6.95 9.80 -4.94
N VAL A 7 -6.43 8.61 -4.62
CA VAL A 7 -7.12 7.33 -4.77
C VAL A 7 -7.20 6.67 -3.40
N ILE A 8 -8.38 6.14 -3.06
CA ILE A 8 -8.58 5.35 -1.85
C ILE A 8 -9.03 3.96 -2.30
N ASN A 9 -8.25 2.95 -1.97
CA ASN A 9 -8.61 1.55 -2.15
C ASN A 9 -9.29 1.06 -0.87
N ASP A 10 -10.59 0.81 -0.95
CA ASP A 10 -11.40 0.25 0.14
C ASP A 10 -10.96 -1.19 0.46
N ASP A 11 -10.78 -1.99 -0.59
CA ASP A 11 -10.26 -3.34 -0.53
C ASP A 11 -8.92 -3.47 -1.23
N PHE A 12 -8.06 -4.34 -0.69
CA PHE A 12 -6.82 -4.70 -1.35
C PHE A 12 -7.13 -5.62 -2.54
N PRO A 13 -6.58 -5.34 -3.74
CA PRO A 13 -6.85 -6.17 -4.92
C PRO A 13 -6.27 -7.57 -4.73
N GLY A 14 -6.83 -8.56 -5.43
CA GLY A 14 -6.55 -9.99 -5.19
C GLY A 14 -5.09 -10.45 -5.26
N SER A 15 -4.18 -9.61 -5.77
CA SER A 15 -2.73 -9.85 -5.79
C SER A 15 -1.95 -8.53 -5.65
N LEU A 16 -0.74 -8.60 -5.10
CA LEU A 16 0.14 -7.43 -4.98
C LEU A 16 0.57 -6.87 -6.35
N GLU A 17 0.76 -7.71 -7.36
CA GLU A 17 1.06 -7.26 -8.73
C GLU A 17 -0.04 -6.33 -9.27
N VAL A 18 -1.30 -6.71 -9.09
CA VAL A 18 -2.47 -5.90 -9.49
C VAL A 18 -2.48 -4.58 -8.70
N TYR A 19 -2.15 -4.62 -7.41
CA TYR A 19 -2.02 -3.42 -6.59
C TYR A 19 -0.95 -2.45 -7.13
N VAL A 20 0.25 -2.95 -7.42
CA VAL A 20 1.36 -2.15 -7.98
C VAL A 20 0.96 -1.54 -9.32
N HIS A 21 0.29 -2.30 -10.18
CA HIS A 21 -0.22 -1.78 -11.45
C HIS A 21 -1.27 -0.68 -11.27
N GLN A 22 -2.15 -0.77 -10.26
CA GLN A 22 -3.14 0.26 -9.97
C GLN A 22 -2.50 1.56 -9.50
N ILE A 23 -1.59 1.49 -8.53
CA ILE A 23 -0.90 2.68 -8.03
C ILE A 23 0.08 3.26 -9.06
N GLY A 24 0.62 2.44 -9.97
CA GLY A 24 1.43 2.92 -11.09
C GLY A 24 0.67 3.79 -12.11
N ARG A 25 -0.67 3.86 -12.03
CA ARG A 25 -1.51 4.67 -12.93
C ARG A 25 -1.80 6.08 -12.40
N ILE A 26 -1.51 6.38 -11.14
CA ILE A 26 -1.69 7.73 -10.57
C ILE A 26 -0.50 8.64 -10.92
N GLY A 27 -0.74 9.96 -11.03
CA GLY A 27 0.33 10.94 -11.26
C GLY A 27 0.93 10.94 -12.67
N ARG A 28 0.10 10.88 -13.72
CA ARG A 28 0.57 11.03 -15.11
C ARG A 28 0.91 12.49 -15.40
N ALA A 29 1.82 12.72 -16.36
CA ALA A 29 2.22 14.04 -16.86
C ALA A 29 2.85 14.99 -15.81
N GLY A 30 3.60 14.45 -14.84
CA GLY A 30 4.34 15.25 -13.84
C GLY A 30 3.53 15.69 -12.62
N ALA A 31 2.25 15.31 -12.54
CA ALA A 31 1.42 15.50 -11.36
C ALA A 31 1.77 14.48 -10.27
N LYS A 32 1.75 14.89 -8.99
CA LYS A 32 1.86 13.98 -7.85
C LYS A 32 0.49 13.42 -7.51
N GLY A 33 0.31 12.10 -7.60
CA GLY A 33 -0.85 11.41 -7.04
C GLY A 33 -0.53 10.83 -5.66
N THR A 34 -1.55 10.63 -4.83
CA THR A 34 -1.41 9.92 -3.54
C THR A 34 -2.45 8.80 -3.48
N VAL A 35 -2.01 7.58 -3.14
CA VAL A 35 -2.91 6.45 -2.90
C VAL A 35 -2.91 6.09 -1.43
N TYR A 36 -4.10 5.92 -0.87
CA TYR A 36 -4.34 5.32 0.43
C TYR A 36 -4.99 3.95 0.24
N THR A 37 -4.50 2.95 0.96
CA THR A 37 -4.99 1.58 0.85
C THR A 37 -5.20 1.03 2.24
N PHE A 38 -6.38 0.49 2.52
CA PHE A 38 -6.60 -0.22 3.77
C PHE A 38 -5.87 -1.55 3.73
N PHE A 39 -4.94 -1.71 4.68
CA PHE A 39 -4.16 -2.94 4.82
C PHE A 39 -4.53 -3.64 6.12
N THR A 40 -5.08 -4.85 6.01
CA THR A 40 -5.65 -5.60 7.13
C THR A 40 -4.85 -6.87 7.42
N ALA A 41 -5.11 -7.50 8.58
CA ALA A 41 -4.46 -8.75 8.94
C ALA A 41 -4.77 -9.90 7.96
N ALA A 42 -5.92 -9.87 7.28
CA ALA A 42 -6.31 -10.87 6.29
C ALA A 42 -5.34 -10.98 5.10
N ILE A 43 -4.62 -9.89 4.81
CA ILE A 43 -3.67 -9.79 3.70
C ILE A 43 -2.22 -9.61 4.17
N ALA A 44 -1.94 -9.89 5.46
CA ALA A 44 -0.60 -9.74 6.04
C ALA A 44 0.48 -10.56 5.32
N ILE A 45 0.09 -11.60 4.57
CA ILE A 45 1.00 -12.38 3.71
C ILE A 45 1.75 -11.51 2.70
N PHE A 46 1.16 -10.41 2.23
CA PHE A 46 1.78 -9.50 1.27
C PHE A 46 2.64 -8.41 1.93
N ALA A 47 2.67 -8.33 3.26
CA ALA A 47 3.32 -7.23 3.96
C ALA A 47 4.82 -7.15 3.66
N LYS A 48 5.52 -8.29 3.62
CA LYS A 48 6.97 -8.31 3.34
C LYS A 48 7.29 -7.76 1.94
N GLU A 49 6.58 -8.24 0.93
CA GLU A 49 6.78 -7.83 -0.47
C GLU A 49 6.40 -6.37 -0.66
N LEU A 50 5.30 -5.92 -0.05
CA LEU A 50 4.90 -4.51 -0.07
C LEU A 50 5.95 -3.59 0.60
N ILE A 51 6.56 -4.02 1.71
CA ILE A 51 7.64 -3.27 2.36
C ILE A 51 8.82 -3.09 1.41
N SER A 52 9.27 -4.16 0.75
CA SER A 52 10.38 -4.08 -0.21
C SER A 52 10.08 -3.08 -1.33
N ILE A 53 8.88 -3.12 -1.90
CA ILE A 53 8.45 -2.17 -2.95
C ILE A 53 8.46 -0.73 -2.44
N LEU A 54 7.96 -0.49 -1.23
CA LEU A 54 7.96 0.85 -0.63
C LEU A 54 9.39 1.35 -0.39
N GLU A 55 10.30 0.49 0.06
CA GLU A 55 11.71 0.84 0.27
C GLU A 55 12.43 1.16 -1.05
N GLU A 56 12.23 0.35 -2.10
CA GLU A 56 12.76 0.59 -3.44
C GLU A 56 12.25 1.93 -4.02
N ALA A 57 10.98 2.24 -3.77
CA ALA A 57 10.36 3.51 -4.15
C ALA A 57 10.71 4.69 -3.22
N ARG A 58 11.58 4.47 -2.22
CA ARG A 58 11.96 5.44 -1.16
C ARG A 58 10.76 6.05 -0.43
N GLN A 59 9.71 5.28 -0.28
CA GLN A 59 8.51 5.64 0.46
C GLN A 59 8.68 5.31 1.95
N LYS A 60 7.94 6.02 2.81
CA LYS A 60 7.93 5.75 4.24
C LYS A 60 7.15 4.47 4.54
N VAL A 61 7.80 3.49 5.15
CA VAL A 61 7.15 2.30 5.71
C VAL A 61 6.59 2.64 7.09
N ILE A 62 5.30 2.41 7.30
CA ILE A 62 4.67 2.63 8.61
C ILE A 62 4.98 1.45 9.55
N LEU A 63 5.14 1.74 10.84
CA LEU A 63 5.49 0.73 11.86
C LEU A 63 4.50 -0.43 11.89
N LYS A 64 3.20 -0.16 11.75
CA LYS A 64 2.15 -1.20 11.77
C LYS A 64 2.30 -2.20 10.62
N LEU A 65 2.67 -1.73 9.43
CA LEU A 65 2.95 -2.60 8.28
C LEU A 65 4.23 -3.41 8.50
N ALA A 66 5.28 -2.78 9.05
CA ALA A 66 6.52 -3.48 9.40
C ALA A 66 6.30 -4.59 10.44
N SER A 67 5.48 -4.34 11.46
CA SER A 67 5.08 -5.36 12.45
C SER A 67 4.32 -6.52 11.80
N MET A 68 3.39 -6.25 10.89
CA MET A 68 2.69 -7.30 10.12
C MET A 68 3.66 -8.13 9.28
N GLY A 69 4.67 -7.51 8.66
CA GLY A 69 5.71 -8.22 7.91
C GLY A 69 6.59 -9.13 8.78
N ARG A 70 6.73 -8.83 10.08
CA ARG A 70 7.43 -9.69 11.06
C ARG A 70 6.56 -10.81 11.62
N GLY A 71 5.27 -10.84 11.32
CA GLY A 71 4.31 -11.80 11.88
C GLY A 71 3.90 -11.45 13.32
N GLU A 72 4.10 -10.20 13.76
CA GLU A 72 3.60 -9.76 15.06
C GLU A 72 2.07 -9.65 15.02
N PRO A 73 1.36 -10.16 16.03
CA PRO A 73 -0.09 -9.98 16.12
C PRO A 73 -0.43 -8.48 16.17
N PRO A 74 -1.52 -8.04 15.52
CA PRO A 74 -1.90 -6.64 15.55
C PRO A 74 -2.11 -6.19 17.00
N PRO A 75 -1.72 -4.95 17.36
CA PRO A 75 -1.94 -4.43 18.70
C PRO A 75 -3.45 -4.47 19.02
N PRO A 76 -3.84 -4.85 20.24
CA PRO A 76 -5.24 -4.89 20.64
C PRO A 76 -5.86 -3.51 20.39
N SER A 77 -7.04 -3.52 19.76
CA SER A 77 -7.82 -2.30 19.55
C SER A 77 -8.30 -1.86 20.93
N SER A 78 -7.71 -0.78 21.48
CA SER A 78 -8.29 -0.08 22.63
C SER A 78 -9.55 0.66 22.21
#